data_AF-A0A3N2QHJ7-F1
#
_entry.id   AF-A0A3N2QHJ7-F1
#
_cell.length_a   1.000
_cell.length_b   1.000
_cell.length_c   1.000
_cell.angle_alpha   90.00
_cell.angle_beta   90.00
_cell.angle_gamma   90.00
#
_symmetry.space_group_name_H-M   'P 1'
#
loop_
_entity.id
_entity.type
_entity.pdbx_description
1 polymer ?
#
loop_
_entity_poly.entity_id
_entity_poly.type
_entity_poly.pdbx_seq_one_letter_code
_entity_poly.pdbx_strand_id
1 'polypeptide(L)'
;MEPTTGLILRRITQTDLSVSAHKLATVILDAIAWKEGYNGLPRGTAAFTLADLASKMGISRQYLTELLSELEASELELRRDKPNGKFAPWLFRFTAFDTEDGDQDVASGTGDTSLSRERNNKTIFSGQITISEVSNVFQTCWAELNKAAKRALPCWNVDTQVIWDRFLAFNRARGNDRVPAGYLLGFMRRWRTSPGSESRPTEAPTPQQAADPRERVLLAQIKAAPSGNRQFHASDLCRLIGQAAYDARVVDVIRQFGCPRFTATLAVHGKAVIAGEITR
;
A
#
# COMPACT_ATOMS: atom_id res chain seq x y z
N MET A 1 -21.05 21.51 -6.56
CA MET A 1 -21.73 21.53 -5.25
C MET A 1 -21.46 20.18 -4.61
N GLU A 2 -21.07 20.08 -3.34
CA GLU A 2 -20.76 18.76 -2.78
C GLU A 2 -22.03 17.88 -2.74
N PRO A 3 -21.99 16.63 -3.24
CA PRO A 3 -23.14 15.74 -3.21
C PRO A 3 -23.51 15.45 -1.75
N THR A 4 -24.79 15.61 -1.43
CA THR A 4 -25.37 15.24 -0.13
C THR A 4 -26.43 14.16 -0.34
N THR A 5 -26.64 13.31 0.67
CA THR A 5 -27.62 12.22 0.61
C THR A 5 -29.01 12.71 0.18
N GLY A 6 -29.47 13.82 0.75
CA GLY A 6 -30.79 14.40 0.44
C GLY A 6 -30.91 14.91 -1.00
N LEU A 7 -29.83 15.47 -1.56
CA LEU A 7 -29.82 15.95 -2.94
C LEU A 7 -29.90 14.77 -3.92
N ILE A 8 -29.09 13.73 -3.71
CA ILE A 8 -29.14 12.52 -4.55
C ILE A 8 -30.50 11.84 -4.44
N LEU A 9 -31.04 11.69 -3.22
CA LEU A 9 -32.35 11.07 -3.01
C LEU A 9 -33.46 11.83 -3.74
N ARG A 10 -33.46 13.17 -3.65
CA ARG A 10 -34.42 14.01 -4.38
C ARG A 10 -34.32 13.80 -5.87
N ARG A 11 -33.10 13.73 -6.42
CA ARG A 11 -32.90 13.49 -7.85
C ARG A 11 -33.40 12.11 -8.25
N ILE A 12 -33.08 11.06 -7.47
CA ILE A 12 -33.57 9.70 -7.72
C ILE A 12 -35.10 9.72 -7.84
N THR A 13 -35.81 10.40 -6.93
CA THR A 13 -37.28 10.47 -6.97
C THR A 13 -37.86 11.31 -8.12
N GLN A 14 -37.04 12.14 -8.76
CA GLN A 14 -37.46 13.03 -9.85
C GLN A 14 -37.11 12.47 -11.23
N THR A 15 -36.18 11.52 -11.31
CA THR A 15 -35.76 10.89 -12.57
C THR A 15 -36.74 9.79 -12.94
N ASP A 16 -37.15 9.75 -14.21
CA ASP A 16 -37.99 8.67 -14.73
C ASP A 16 -37.15 7.39 -14.86
N LEU A 17 -37.34 6.48 -13.92
CA LEU A 17 -36.62 5.22 -13.79
C LEU A 17 -37.62 4.11 -13.52
N SER A 18 -37.31 2.91 -13.99
CA SER A 18 -38.01 1.69 -13.62
C SER A 18 -38.01 1.51 -12.09
N VAL A 19 -39.03 0.83 -11.56
CA VAL A 19 -39.14 0.58 -10.11
C VAL A 19 -37.90 -0.16 -9.58
N SER A 20 -37.36 -1.08 -10.39
CA SER A 20 -36.14 -1.82 -10.08
C SER A 20 -34.89 -0.93 -10.09
N ALA A 21 -34.77 0.01 -11.03
CA ALA A 21 -33.67 0.96 -11.09
C ALA A 21 -33.72 1.97 -9.94
N HIS A 22 -34.91 2.46 -9.57
CA HIS A 22 -35.13 3.26 -8.36
C HIS A 22 -34.62 2.55 -7.10
N LYS A 23 -34.99 1.28 -6.93
CA LYS A 23 -34.53 0.46 -5.82
C LYS A 23 -33.01 0.28 -5.85
N LEU A 24 -32.43 0.01 -7.01
CA LEU A 24 -30.99 -0.13 -7.19
C LEU A 24 -30.24 1.15 -6.80
N ALA A 25 -30.70 2.31 -7.28
CA ALA A 25 -30.11 3.60 -6.97
C ALA A 25 -30.14 3.89 -5.47
N THR A 26 -31.24 3.56 -4.79
CA THR A 26 -31.38 3.72 -3.33
C THR A 26 -30.42 2.80 -2.56
N VAL A 27 -30.25 1.55 -3.02
CA VAL A 27 -29.29 0.60 -2.43
C VAL A 27 -27.85 1.09 -2.58
N ILE A 28 -27.52 1.70 -3.73
CA ILE A 28 -26.20 2.30 -3.95
C ILE A 28 -26.01 3.51 -3.05
N LEU A 29 -27.01 4.40 -2.97
CA LEU A 29 -27.00 5.61 -2.14
C LEU A 29 -26.74 5.30 -0.66
N ASP A 30 -27.37 4.26 -0.12
CA ASP A 30 -27.22 3.81 1.27
C ASP A 30 -25.77 3.39 1.59
N ALA A 31 -25.05 2.86 0.60
CA ALA A 31 -23.68 2.37 0.76
C ALA A 31 -22.59 3.40 0.42
N ILE A 32 -22.96 4.65 0.11
CA ILE A 32 -21.99 5.70 -0.21
C ILE A 32 -21.15 6.05 1.03
N ALA A 33 -19.83 6.12 0.82
CA ALA A 33 -18.91 6.70 1.79
C ALA A 33 -19.07 8.24 1.84
N TRP A 34 -19.72 8.76 2.89
CA TRP A 34 -19.89 10.21 3.07
C TRP A 34 -18.71 10.91 3.74
N LYS A 35 -17.82 10.13 4.37
CA LYS A 35 -16.55 10.59 4.95
C LYS A 35 -15.39 10.06 4.11
N GLU A 36 -14.39 10.90 3.90
CA GLU A 36 -13.18 10.50 3.16
C GLU A 36 -12.50 9.31 3.86
N GLY A 37 -12.20 8.25 3.10
CA GLY A 37 -11.55 7.05 3.61
C GLY A 37 -12.46 6.13 4.44
N TYR A 38 -13.76 6.40 4.53
CA TYR A 38 -14.70 5.47 5.16
C TYR A 38 -14.71 4.13 4.40
N ASN A 39 -14.45 3.03 5.09
CA ASN A 39 -14.22 1.70 4.49
C ASN A 39 -13.12 1.68 3.41
N GLY A 40 -12.16 2.61 3.46
CA GLY A 40 -11.10 2.73 2.46
C GLY A 40 -11.56 3.28 1.11
N LEU A 41 -12.76 3.85 1.04
CA LEU A 41 -13.33 4.42 -0.19
C LEU A 41 -13.18 5.94 -0.24
N PRO A 42 -13.02 6.53 -1.46
CA PRO A 42 -13.17 7.96 -1.65
C PRO A 42 -14.57 8.43 -1.24
N ARG A 43 -14.68 9.68 -0.78
CA ARG A 43 -16.00 10.27 -0.50
C ARG A 43 -16.88 10.27 -1.76
N GLY A 44 -18.17 9.99 -1.59
CA GLY A 44 -19.16 9.96 -2.68
C GLY A 44 -19.18 8.67 -3.49
N THR A 45 -18.45 7.64 -3.05
CA THR A 45 -18.36 6.36 -3.75
C THR A 45 -18.94 5.22 -2.90
N ALA A 46 -19.66 4.30 -3.54
CA ALA A 46 -20.08 3.02 -2.95
C ALA A 46 -19.31 1.87 -3.60
N ALA A 47 -19.07 0.78 -2.87
CA ALA A 47 -18.36 -0.38 -3.41
C ALA A 47 -19.18 -1.66 -3.32
N PHE A 48 -19.34 -2.37 -4.44
CA PHE A 48 -20.03 -3.67 -4.49
C PHE A 48 -19.35 -4.62 -5.46
N THR A 49 -19.40 -5.92 -5.18
CA THR A 49 -19.28 -6.90 -6.26
C THR A 49 -20.62 -7.01 -6.99
N LEU A 50 -20.61 -7.28 -8.29
CA LEU A 50 -21.86 -7.50 -9.04
C LEU A 50 -22.64 -8.71 -8.52
N ALA A 51 -21.94 -9.68 -7.91
CA ALA A 51 -22.56 -10.84 -7.29
C ALA A 51 -23.37 -10.44 -6.05
N ASP A 52 -22.76 -9.66 -5.16
CA ASP A 52 -23.41 -9.22 -3.92
C ASP A 52 -24.55 -8.26 -4.22
N LEU A 53 -24.38 -7.36 -5.21
CA LEU A 53 -25.42 -6.41 -5.61
C LEU A 53 -26.62 -7.12 -6.24
N ALA A 54 -26.39 -8.11 -7.11
CA ALA A 54 -27.46 -8.93 -7.68
C ALA A 54 -28.20 -9.73 -6.60
N SER A 55 -27.46 -10.30 -5.65
CA SER A 55 -28.02 -11.04 -4.51
C SER A 55 -28.85 -10.13 -3.58
N LYS A 56 -28.34 -8.93 -3.25
CA LYS A 56 -29.05 -7.94 -2.42
C LYS A 56 -30.34 -7.44 -3.09
N MET A 57 -30.35 -7.37 -4.41
CA MET A 57 -31.53 -6.99 -5.19
C MET A 57 -32.49 -8.16 -5.44
N GLY A 58 -32.04 -9.42 -5.29
CA GLY A 58 -32.81 -10.62 -5.57
C GLY A 58 -33.01 -10.88 -7.07
N ILE A 59 -32.06 -10.47 -7.91
CA ILE A 59 -32.18 -10.51 -9.37
C ILE A 59 -31.01 -11.24 -10.05
N SER A 60 -31.17 -11.56 -11.33
CA SER A 60 -30.07 -12.12 -12.13
C SER A 60 -29.00 -11.05 -12.42
N ARG A 61 -27.75 -11.49 -12.65
CA ARG A 61 -26.65 -10.58 -13.05
C ARG A 61 -26.90 -9.91 -14.40
N GLN A 62 -27.60 -10.58 -15.29
CA GLN A 62 -27.98 -10.02 -16.60
C GLN A 62 -28.93 -8.85 -16.40
N TYR A 63 -30.01 -9.04 -15.62
CA TYR A 63 -30.96 -7.98 -15.33
C TYR A 63 -30.32 -6.83 -14.53
N LEU A 64 -29.41 -7.13 -13.60
CA LEU A 64 -28.61 -6.09 -12.93
C LEU A 64 -27.82 -5.22 -13.94
N THR A 65 -27.30 -5.81 -15.01
CA THR A 65 -26.53 -5.06 -16.01
C THR A 65 -27.43 -4.12 -16.81
N GLU A 66 -28.66 -4.52 -17.10
CA GLU A 66 -29.67 -3.66 -17.73
C GLU A 66 -30.03 -2.48 -16.82
N LEU A 67 -30.29 -2.73 -15.53
CA LEU A 67 -30.58 -1.66 -14.56
C LEU A 67 -29.41 -0.70 -14.37
N LEU A 68 -28.17 -1.20 -14.37
CA LEU A 68 -26.99 -0.34 -14.32
C LEU A 68 -26.86 0.52 -15.58
N SER A 69 -27.19 -0.03 -16.75
CA SER A 69 -27.18 0.72 -18.01
C SER A 69 -28.28 1.79 -18.04
N GLU A 70 -29.44 1.49 -17.45
CA GLU A 70 -30.53 2.46 -17.27
C GLU A 70 -30.09 3.63 -16.36
N LEU A 71 -29.44 3.34 -15.22
CA LEU A 71 -28.93 4.38 -14.32
C LEU A 71 -27.77 5.18 -14.94
N GLU A 72 -26.92 4.55 -15.76
CA GLU A 72 -25.87 5.20 -16.55
C GLU A 72 -26.44 6.21 -17.56
N ALA A 73 -27.53 5.84 -18.25
CA ALA A 73 -28.18 6.68 -19.27
C ALA A 73 -29.15 7.72 -18.68
N SER A 74 -29.47 7.62 -17.39
CA SER A 74 -30.39 8.52 -16.70
C SER A 74 -29.74 9.84 -16.27
N GLU A 75 -30.57 10.79 -15.81
CA GLU A 75 -30.13 12.06 -15.24
C GLU A 75 -29.31 11.94 -13.94
N LEU A 76 -29.10 10.73 -13.43
CA LEU A 76 -28.23 10.44 -12.29
C LEU A 76 -26.78 10.19 -12.69
N GLU A 77 -26.54 9.87 -13.97
CA GLU A 77 -25.23 9.57 -14.56
C GLU A 77 -24.37 8.70 -13.64
N LEU A 78 -24.87 7.48 -13.37
CA LEU A 78 -24.15 6.53 -12.52
C LEU A 78 -22.87 6.07 -13.23
N ARG A 79 -21.69 6.42 -12.72
CA ARG A 79 -20.41 5.88 -13.17
C ARG A 79 -20.00 4.68 -12.34
N ARG A 80 -19.41 3.69 -13.00
CA ARG A 80 -18.80 2.52 -12.37
C ARG A 80 -17.35 2.37 -12.78
N ASP A 81 -16.46 2.26 -11.80
CA ASP A 81 -15.03 2.05 -12.00
C ASP A 81 -14.57 0.79 -11.29
N LYS A 82 -13.66 0.03 -11.91
CA LYS A 82 -13.06 -1.13 -11.28
C LYS A 82 -11.59 -0.85 -10.96
N PRO A 83 -11.22 -0.56 -9.70
CA PRO A 83 -9.83 -0.44 -9.31
C PRO A 83 -9.10 -1.78 -9.55
N ASN A 84 -7.87 -1.71 -10.07
CA ASN A 84 -7.10 -2.84 -10.59
C ASN A 84 -7.28 -4.16 -9.82
N GLY A 85 -7.60 -5.23 -10.57
CA GLY A 85 -7.64 -6.61 -10.06
C GLY A 85 -8.94 -7.35 -10.40
N LYS A 86 -8.84 -8.64 -10.77
CA LYS A 86 -10.00 -9.47 -11.15
C LYS A 86 -11.07 -9.53 -10.05
N PHE A 87 -10.65 -9.49 -8.79
CA PHE A 87 -11.49 -9.66 -7.59
C PHE A 87 -11.85 -8.36 -6.88
N ALA A 88 -11.41 -7.20 -7.39
CA ALA A 88 -11.75 -5.92 -6.78
C ALA A 88 -13.24 -5.61 -6.96
N PRO A 89 -13.89 -5.01 -5.96
CA PRO A 89 -15.27 -4.54 -6.08
C PRO A 89 -15.36 -3.39 -7.09
N TRP A 90 -16.52 -3.24 -7.71
CA TRP A 90 -16.84 -2.07 -8.52
C TRP A 90 -17.16 -0.90 -7.61
N LEU A 91 -16.60 0.25 -7.94
CA LEU A 91 -16.86 1.54 -7.34
C LEU A 91 -17.96 2.21 -8.12
N PHE A 92 -19.01 2.65 -7.43
CA PHE A 92 -20.17 3.33 -8.00
C PHE A 92 -20.21 4.78 -7.52
N ARG A 93 -20.45 5.72 -8.43
CA ARG A 93 -20.57 7.16 -8.14
C ARG A 93 -21.65 7.80 -9.01
N PHE A 94 -22.48 8.66 -8.42
CA PHE A 94 -23.40 9.50 -9.18
C PHE A 94 -22.69 10.78 -9.63
N THR A 95 -22.45 10.94 -10.93
CA THR A 95 -21.65 12.04 -11.47
C THR A 95 -22.46 13.26 -11.89
N ALA A 96 -23.79 13.16 -11.95
CA ALA A 96 -24.69 14.30 -12.22
C ALA A 96 -24.59 15.46 -11.21
N PHE A 97 -23.83 15.28 -10.12
CA PHE A 97 -23.62 16.27 -9.07
C PHE A 97 -22.17 16.74 -8.96
N ASP A 98 -21.26 16.14 -9.74
CA ASP A 98 -19.88 16.59 -9.83
C ASP A 98 -19.90 17.93 -10.58
N THR A 99 -19.47 19.00 -9.91
CA THR A 99 -19.17 20.24 -10.61
C THR A 99 -18.04 19.95 -11.59
N GLU A 100 -18.22 20.30 -12.86
CA GLU A 100 -17.23 20.16 -13.93
C GLU A 100 -15.91 20.87 -13.56
N ASP A 101 -15.06 20.22 -12.78
CA ASP A 101 -13.62 20.41 -12.85
C ASP A 101 -13.16 19.42 -13.93
N GLY A 102 -13.00 19.94 -15.14
CA GLY A 102 -12.81 19.17 -16.37
C GLY A 102 -11.74 18.09 -16.25
N ASP A 103 -12.17 16.85 -16.39
CA ASP A 103 -11.40 15.78 -17.03
C ASP A 103 -12.29 15.33 -18.22
N GLN A 104 -12.50 16.26 -19.18
CA GLN A 104 -12.89 15.85 -20.52
C GLN A 104 -11.71 15.06 -21.06
N ASP A 105 -11.92 13.75 -21.17
CA ASP A 105 -11.07 12.80 -21.86
C ASP A 105 -10.99 13.22 -23.33
N VAL A 106 -10.10 14.19 -23.63
CA VAL A 106 -9.82 14.61 -25.01
C VAL A 106 -8.96 13.51 -25.61
N ALA A 107 -9.55 12.79 -26.56
CA ALA A 107 -8.89 11.78 -27.38
C ALA A 107 -7.49 12.24 -27.80
N SER A 108 -6.48 11.54 -27.28
CA SER A 108 -5.07 11.80 -27.61
C SER A 108 -4.81 11.50 -29.08
N GLY A 109 -4.47 12.54 -29.83
CA GLY A 109 -4.01 12.43 -31.22
C GLY A 109 -2.73 11.61 -31.32
N THR A 110 -2.58 10.94 -32.45
CA THR A 110 -1.60 9.90 -32.81
C THR A 110 -0.13 10.36 -32.88
N GLY A 111 0.37 11.10 -31.88
CA GLY A 111 1.72 11.66 -31.91
C GLY A 111 2.35 12.03 -30.57
N ASP A 112 1.76 11.70 -29.43
CA ASP A 112 2.37 12.01 -28.13
C ASP A 112 3.29 10.85 -27.66
N THR A 113 4.59 11.11 -27.59
CA THR A 113 5.63 10.18 -27.10
C THR A 113 5.98 10.44 -25.64
N SER A 114 5.08 11.02 -24.86
CA SER A 114 5.28 11.18 -23.43
C SER A 114 4.96 9.87 -22.68
N LEU A 115 5.95 9.39 -21.92
CA LEU A 115 5.83 8.22 -21.04
C LEU A 115 4.65 8.41 -20.08
N SER A 116 3.72 7.45 -20.10
CA SER A 116 2.55 7.42 -19.22
C SER A 116 2.96 7.50 -17.75
N ARG A 117 2.73 8.64 -17.10
CA ARG A 117 2.78 8.71 -15.63
C ARG A 117 1.41 8.28 -15.12
N GLU A 118 1.33 7.04 -14.65
CA GLU A 118 0.17 6.54 -13.92
C GLU A 118 -0.22 7.51 -12.79
N ARG A 119 -1.39 8.14 -12.95
CA ARG A 119 -2.04 9.07 -12.00
C ARG A 119 -2.52 8.40 -10.70
N ASN A 120 -2.07 7.18 -10.39
CA ASN A 120 -2.43 6.45 -9.17
C ASN A 120 -1.50 6.71 -7.98
N ASN A 121 -0.40 7.42 -8.18
CA ASN A 121 0.36 7.99 -7.08
C ASN A 121 -0.16 9.39 -6.78
N LYS A 122 -1.21 9.51 -5.95
CA LYS A 122 -1.44 10.73 -5.17
C LYS A 122 -0.26 10.89 -4.20
N THR A 123 0.90 11.29 -4.71
CA THR A 123 1.94 11.91 -3.90
C THR A 123 1.41 13.26 -3.47
N ILE A 124 0.73 13.29 -2.33
CA ILE A 124 0.37 14.52 -1.58
C ILE A 124 1.64 15.37 -1.30
N PHE A 125 2.82 14.76 -1.45
CA PHE A 125 4.13 15.38 -1.38
C PHE A 125 4.70 15.62 -2.79
N SER A 126 4.50 16.82 -3.34
CA SER A 126 5.20 17.30 -4.53
C SER A 126 6.25 18.36 -4.14
N GLY A 127 7.43 18.30 -4.74
CA GLY A 127 8.55 19.22 -4.47
C GLY A 127 9.85 18.53 -4.05
N GLN A 128 10.91 19.33 -3.89
CA GLN A 128 12.20 18.88 -3.37
C GLN A 128 12.46 19.46 -1.98
N ILE A 129 12.96 18.61 -1.10
CA ILE A 129 13.38 18.97 0.26
C ILE A 129 14.89 19.17 0.22
N THR A 130 15.33 20.39 0.49
CA THR A 130 16.73 20.72 0.71
C THR A 130 17.12 20.35 2.14
N ILE A 131 18.12 19.47 2.30
CA ILE A 131 18.50 18.88 3.60
C ILE A 131 19.40 19.83 4.44
N SER A 132 19.85 20.95 3.84
CA SER A 132 20.85 21.87 4.40
C SER A 132 20.31 23.10 5.12
N GLU A 133 19.06 23.53 4.94
CA GLU A 133 18.69 24.93 5.25
C GLU A 133 17.79 25.17 6.48
N VAL A 134 17.03 24.20 7.00
CA VAL A 134 16.08 24.51 8.09
C VAL A 134 16.02 23.42 9.16
N SER A 135 16.47 23.76 10.37
CA SER A 135 16.39 22.89 11.55
C SER A 135 14.97 22.78 12.12
N ASN A 136 14.03 23.66 11.73
CA ASN A 136 12.67 23.66 12.27
C ASN A 136 11.63 23.35 11.19
N VAL A 137 10.89 22.26 11.36
CA VAL A 137 9.82 21.84 10.45
C VAL A 137 8.73 22.90 10.33
N PHE A 138 8.38 23.52 11.45
CA PHE A 138 7.26 24.45 11.55
C PHE A 138 7.49 25.75 10.78
N GLN A 139 8.73 26.00 10.33
CA GLN A 139 9.07 27.11 9.44
C GLN A 139 9.01 26.72 7.95
N THR A 140 8.61 25.48 7.64
CA THR A 140 8.53 24.97 6.27
C THR A 140 7.11 24.56 5.90
N CYS A 141 6.82 24.54 4.60
CA CYS A 141 5.55 24.02 4.07
C CYS A 141 5.31 22.52 4.39
N TRP A 142 6.33 21.83 4.88
CA TRP A 142 6.28 20.40 5.22
C TRP A 142 5.64 20.13 6.58
N ALA A 143 5.39 21.15 7.41
CA ALA A 143 4.79 20.98 8.74
C ALA A 143 3.36 20.43 8.69
N GLU A 144 2.50 21.07 7.90
CA GLU A 144 1.10 20.65 7.77
C GLU A 144 0.99 19.32 7.02
N LEU A 145 1.89 19.06 6.06
CA LEU A 145 1.99 17.79 5.37
C LEU A 145 2.42 16.64 6.30
N ASN A 146 3.40 16.87 7.19
CA ASN A 146 3.78 15.89 8.22
C ASN A 146 2.64 15.65 9.22
N LYS A 147 1.97 16.71 9.71
CA LYS A 147 0.84 16.58 10.64
C LYS A 147 -0.31 15.78 10.02
N ALA A 148 -0.63 16.04 8.76
CA ALA A 148 -1.68 15.32 8.03
C ALA A 148 -1.29 13.84 7.81
N ALA A 149 -0.06 13.59 7.32
CA ALA A 149 0.40 12.23 7.02
C ALA A 149 0.57 11.37 8.28
N LYS A 150 1.05 11.95 9.39
CA LYS A 150 1.29 11.24 10.64
C LYS A 150 0.03 10.62 11.25
N ARG A 151 -1.16 11.21 11.05
CA ARG A 151 -2.44 10.67 11.54
C ARG A 151 -2.79 9.29 10.99
N ALA A 152 -2.31 8.98 9.78
CA ALA A 152 -2.61 7.73 9.07
C ALA A 152 -1.42 6.75 9.06
N LEU A 153 -0.33 7.06 9.78
CA LEU A 153 0.93 6.32 9.70
C LEU A 153 1.38 5.81 11.08
N PRO A 154 2.27 4.79 11.13
CA PRO A 154 2.77 4.21 12.39
C PRO A 154 3.45 5.22 13.33
N CYS A 155 3.86 6.38 12.81
CA CYS A 155 4.45 7.48 13.58
C CYS A 155 3.43 8.39 14.29
N TRP A 156 2.14 8.01 14.38
CA TRP A 156 1.04 8.84 14.87
C TRP A 156 1.24 9.49 16.26
N ASN A 157 2.12 8.95 17.10
CA ASN A 157 2.41 9.48 18.45
C ASN A 157 3.76 10.22 18.57
N VAL A 158 4.52 10.39 17.47
CA VAL A 158 5.89 10.96 17.50
C VAL A 158 5.89 12.43 17.10
N ASP A 159 6.52 13.33 17.87
CA ASP A 159 6.62 14.76 17.53
C ASP A 159 7.05 14.98 16.06
N THR A 160 6.34 15.88 15.37
CA THR A 160 6.60 16.26 13.98
C THR A 160 8.04 16.72 13.76
N GLN A 161 8.62 17.43 14.74
CA GLN A 161 10.00 17.87 14.71
C GLN A 161 10.98 16.69 14.81
N VAL A 162 10.68 15.70 15.66
CA VAL A 162 11.51 14.48 15.81
C VAL A 162 11.50 13.63 14.55
N ILE A 163 10.36 13.54 13.86
CA ILE A 163 10.27 12.84 12.56
C ILE A 163 11.19 13.48 11.53
N TRP A 164 11.20 14.81 11.48
CA TRP A 164 12.01 15.56 10.55
C TRP A 164 13.49 15.52 10.85
N ASP A 165 13.89 15.67 12.11
CA ASP A 165 15.30 15.62 12.50
C ASP A 165 15.90 14.26 12.16
N ARG A 166 15.15 13.18 12.41
CA ARG A 166 15.56 11.82 12.01
C ARG A 166 15.60 11.64 10.50
N PHE A 167 14.68 12.26 9.76
CA PHE A 167 14.66 12.24 8.30
C PHE A 167 15.87 13.00 7.71
N LEU A 168 16.20 14.18 8.23
CA LEU A 168 17.38 14.95 7.83
C LEU A 168 18.66 14.18 8.14
N ALA A 169 18.80 13.65 9.35
CA ALA A 169 19.97 12.86 9.76
C ALA A 169 20.17 11.61 8.88
N PHE A 170 19.08 10.90 8.56
CA PHE A 170 19.10 9.73 7.69
C PHE A 170 19.58 10.05 6.27
N ASN A 171 19.18 11.19 5.71
CA ASN A 171 19.57 11.60 4.36
C ASN A 171 20.98 12.19 4.32
N ARG A 172 21.41 12.93 5.34
CA ARG A 172 22.80 13.40 5.49
C ARG A 172 23.79 12.25 5.58
N ALA A 173 23.48 11.22 6.38
CA ALA A 173 24.33 10.03 6.49
C ALA A 173 24.50 9.27 5.16
N ARG A 174 23.61 9.50 4.19
CA ARG A 174 23.66 8.92 2.84
C ARG A 174 24.25 9.86 1.79
N GLY A 175 24.66 11.08 2.18
CA GLY A 175 25.19 12.08 1.26
C GLY A 175 24.14 12.72 0.35
N ASN A 176 22.86 12.69 0.72
CA ASN A 176 21.80 13.31 -0.07
C ASN A 176 21.59 14.76 0.36
N ASP A 177 21.89 15.72 -0.53
CA ASP A 177 21.68 17.15 -0.28
C ASP A 177 20.25 17.61 -0.60
N ARG A 178 19.60 16.93 -1.56
CA ARG A 178 18.23 17.22 -2.01
C ARG A 178 17.47 15.93 -2.25
N VAL A 179 16.27 15.81 -1.70
CA VAL A 179 15.45 14.61 -1.87
C VAL A 179 14.03 14.95 -2.31
N PRO A 180 13.38 14.11 -3.13
CA PRO A 180 11.98 14.28 -3.46
C PRO A 180 11.13 14.21 -2.19
N ALA A 181 10.09 15.04 -2.10
CA ALA A 181 9.20 15.08 -0.95
C ALA A 181 8.52 13.71 -0.65
N GLY A 182 8.34 12.87 -1.67
CA GLY A 182 7.87 11.49 -1.51
C GLY A 182 8.79 10.60 -0.64
N TYR A 183 10.07 10.94 -0.47
CA TYR A 183 10.97 10.22 0.42
C TYR A 183 10.57 10.36 1.88
N LEU A 184 10.05 11.54 2.27
CA LEU A 184 9.54 11.76 3.63
C LEU A 184 8.33 10.87 3.90
N LEU A 185 7.39 10.78 2.97
CA LEU A 185 6.24 9.88 3.09
C LEU A 185 6.69 8.40 3.19
N GLY A 186 7.66 8.00 2.37
CA GLY A 186 8.25 6.66 2.43
C GLY A 186 8.94 6.38 3.77
N PHE A 187 9.62 7.38 4.33
CA PHE A 187 10.28 7.31 5.63
C PHE A 187 9.27 7.16 6.77
N MET A 188 8.20 7.95 6.76
CA MET A 188 7.11 7.87 7.74
C MET A 188 6.33 6.55 7.66
N ARG A 189 6.14 5.98 6.45
CA ARG A 189 5.51 4.65 6.26
C ARG A 189 6.34 3.53 6.86
N ARG A 190 7.67 3.63 6.76
CA ARG A 190 8.61 2.64 7.29
C ARG A 190 9.02 2.94 8.74
N TRP A 191 8.34 3.88 9.40
CA TRP A 191 8.62 4.25 10.77
C TRP A 191 8.44 3.03 11.69
N ARG A 192 9.54 2.57 12.29
CA ARG A 192 9.51 1.41 13.20
C ARG A 192 9.03 1.88 14.57
N THR A 193 7.84 1.46 14.95
CA THR A 193 7.37 1.48 16.34
C THR A 193 8.03 0.33 17.10
N SER A 194 9.28 0.53 17.52
CA SER A 194 9.89 -0.25 18.58
C SER A 194 10.42 0.72 19.63
N PRO A 195 9.92 0.68 20.89
CA PRO A 195 10.56 1.37 21.99
C PRO A 195 11.81 0.57 22.35
N GLY A 196 12.93 0.89 21.69
CA GLY A 196 14.14 0.08 21.80
C GLY A 196 15.30 0.57 20.96
N SER A 197 15.44 1.88 20.79
CA SER A 197 16.74 2.52 20.68
C SER A 197 16.53 4.00 20.92
N GLU A 198 16.42 4.35 22.19
CA GLU A 198 17.01 5.61 22.60
C GLU A 198 18.43 5.63 22.04
N SER A 199 18.76 6.74 21.40
CA SER A 199 20.12 7.17 21.17
C SER A 199 20.90 7.00 22.46
N ARG A 200 21.60 5.87 22.60
CA ARG A 200 22.71 5.77 23.53
C ARG A 200 23.65 6.90 23.10
N PRO A 201 24.00 7.83 23.99
CA PRO A 201 25.14 8.71 23.76
C PRO A 201 26.30 7.82 23.34
N THR A 202 27.14 8.30 22.43
CA THR A 202 28.40 7.67 22.04
C THR A 202 29.23 7.34 23.30
N GLU A 203 28.98 6.18 23.89
CA GLU A 203 29.89 5.51 24.78
C GLU A 203 30.86 4.75 23.90
N ALA A 204 32.14 5.01 24.17
CA ALA A 204 33.30 4.42 23.54
C ALA A 204 33.13 2.91 23.28
N PRO A 205 33.76 2.37 22.21
CA PRO A 205 33.58 0.98 21.83
C PRO A 205 34.12 0.08 22.94
N THR A 206 33.24 -0.43 23.79
CA THR A 206 33.58 -1.52 24.71
C THR A 206 33.65 -2.80 23.87
N PRO A 207 34.67 -3.66 24.06
CA PRO A 207 35.05 -4.67 23.08
C PRO A 207 33.93 -5.68 22.85
N GLN A 208 33.76 -6.07 21.58
CA GLN A 208 32.95 -7.20 21.16
C GLN A 208 33.20 -8.39 22.08
N GLN A 209 32.20 -8.73 22.90
CA GLN A 209 32.09 -10.09 23.42
C GLN A 209 32.21 -11.02 22.23
N ALA A 210 33.19 -11.92 22.28
CA ALA A 210 33.47 -12.85 21.21
C ALA A 210 32.22 -13.66 20.92
N ALA A 211 31.45 -13.25 19.89
CA ALA A 211 30.31 -14.00 19.40
C ALA A 211 30.75 -15.44 19.22
N ASP A 212 30.04 -16.36 19.86
CA ASP A 212 30.32 -17.80 19.85
C ASP A 212 30.64 -18.21 18.41
N PRO A 213 31.74 -18.94 18.15
CA PRO A 213 32.09 -19.43 16.82
C PRO A 213 30.89 -20.02 16.06
N ARG A 214 29.93 -20.64 16.77
CA ARG A 214 28.70 -21.19 16.19
C ARG A 214 27.77 -20.11 15.63
N GLU A 215 27.57 -19.01 16.35
CA GLU A 215 26.73 -17.90 15.90
C GLU A 215 27.31 -17.22 14.66
N ARG A 216 28.64 -17.10 14.58
CA ARG A 216 29.33 -16.55 13.39
C ARG A 216 29.08 -17.40 12.16
N VAL A 217 29.13 -18.72 12.29
CA VAL A 217 28.84 -19.66 11.20
C VAL A 217 27.38 -19.55 10.76
N LEU A 218 26.44 -19.46 11.70
CA LEU A 218 25.02 -19.31 11.40
C LEU A 218 24.75 -18.00 10.63
N LEU A 219 25.33 -16.88 11.08
CA LEU A 219 25.17 -15.58 10.42
C LEU A 219 25.79 -15.57 9.02
N ALA A 220 26.94 -16.21 8.82
CA ALA A 220 27.55 -16.35 7.51
C ALA A 220 26.65 -17.13 6.53
N GLN A 221 26.03 -18.22 6.99
CA GLN A 221 25.06 -18.98 6.20
C GLN A 221 23.82 -18.15 5.87
N ILE A 222 23.22 -17.46 6.85
CA ILE A 222 22.05 -16.60 6.61
C ILE A 222 22.36 -15.48 5.61
N LYS A 223 23.56 -14.88 5.68
CA LYS A 223 23.99 -13.82 4.75
C LYS A 223 24.16 -14.31 3.31
N ALA A 224 24.58 -15.56 3.14
CA ALA A 224 24.69 -16.20 1.83
C ALA A 224 23.32 -16.56 1.24
N ALA A 225 22.28 -16.67 2.08
CA ALA A 225 20.95 -17.08 1.65
C ALA A 225 20.26 -16.04 0.77
N PRO A 226 19.62 -16.47 -0.34
CA PRO A 226 18.80 -15.61 -1.18
C PRO A 226 17.44 -15.35 -0.53
N SER A 227 17.28 -14.15 0.03
CA SER A 227 16.08 -13.77 0.80
C SER A 227 14.90 -13.32 -0.08
N GLY A 228 15.16 -12.90 -1.33
CA GLY A 228 14.14 -12.37 -2.25
C GLY A 228 13.22 -13.43 -2.87
N ASN A 229 13.68 -14.68 -3.03
CA ASN A 229 12.97 -15.74 -3.76
C ASN A 229 12.99 -17.10 -3.02
N ARG A 230 12.94 -17.08 -1.68
CA ARG A 230 13.12 -18.28 -0.81
C ARG A 230 12.28 -19.51 -1.20
N GLN A 231 11.10 -19.31 -1.78
CA GLN A 231 10.19 -20.40 -2.17
C GLN A 231 10.70 -21.15 -3.41
N PHE A 232 11.29 -20.42 -4.37
CA PHE A 232 11.93 -21.02 -5.54
C PHE A 232 13.18 -21.80 -5.14
N HIS A 233 14.03 -21.24 -4.28
CA HIS A 233 15.23 -21.93 -3.78
C HIS A 233 14.93 -23.14 -2.91
N ALA A 234 13.87 -23.08 -2.10
CA ALA A 234 13.36 -24.26 -1.41
C ALA A 234 12.91 -25.33 -2.40
N SER A 235 12.22 -24.95 -3.48
CA SER A 235 11.74 -25.88 -4.51
C SER A 235 12.88 -26.49 -5.33
N ASP A 236 13.89 -25.69 -5.69
CA ASP A 236 15.09 -26.14 -6.39
C ASP A 236 15.89 -27.12 -5.54
N LEU A 237 16.10 -26.79 -4.26
CA LEU A 237 16.78 -27.68 -3.34
C LEU A 237 15.96 -28.96 -3.11
N CYS A 238 14.66 -28.87 -2.87
CA CYS A 238 13.78 -30.04 -2.76
C CYS A 238 13.76 -30.89 -4.03
N ARG A 239 13.93 -30.31 -5.22
CA ARG A 239 14.07 -31.06 -6.48
C ARG A 239 15.39 -31.82 -6.57
N LEU A 240 16.46 -31.27 -6.00
CA LEU A 240 17.80 -31.89 -6.01
C LEU A 240 17.96 -33.00 -4.96
N ILE A 241 17.48 -32.78 -3.74
CA ILE A 241 17.71 -33.70 -2.60
C ILE A 241 16.45 -34.43 -2.12
N GLY A 242 15.28 -34.05 -2.61
CA GLY A 242 13.98 -34.55 -2.13
C GLY A 242 13.50 -33.85 -0.87
N GLN A 243 12.18 -33.84 -0.67
CA GLN A 243 11.53 -33.16 0.47
C GLN A 243 11.99 -33.72 1.83
N ALA A 244 12.14 -35.04 1.95
CA ALA A 244 12.54 -35.68 3.20
C ALA A 244 13.97 -35.30 3.62
N ALA A 245 14.92 -35.24 2.68
CA ALA A 245 16.29 -34.83 2.97
C ALA A 245 16.38 -33.33 3.27
N TYR A 246 15.55 -32.52 2.62
CA TYR A 246 15.44 -31.09 2.92
C TYR A 246 14.94 -30.85 4.35
N ASP A 247 13.85 -31.51 4.75
CA ASP A 247 13.31 -31.37 6.11
C ASP A 247 14.29 -31.88 7.17
N ALA A 248 15.03 -32.96 6.88
CA ALA A 248 16.11 -33.43 7.75
C ALA A 248 17.21 -32.37 7.94
N ARG A 249 17.68 -31.74 6.86
CA ARG A 249 18.68 -30.65 6.94
C ARG A 249 18.19 -29.46 7.77
N VAL A 250 16.90 -29.10 7.67
CA VAL A 250 16.30 -28.02 8.49
C VAL A 250 16.28 -28.42 9.97
N VAL A 251 15.88 -29.66 10.29
CA VAL A 251 15.87 -30.16 11.68
C VAL A 251 17.28 -30.22 12.26
N ASP A 252 18.28 -30.63 11.47
CA ASP A 252 19.68 -30.67 11.91
C ASP A 252 20.22 -29.28 12.25
N VAL A 253 19.89 -28.26 11.45
CA VAL A 253 20.27 -26.86 11.73
C VAL A 253 19.56 -26.33 12.98
N ILE A 254 18.28 -26.69 13.19
CA ILE A 254 17.57 -26.34 14.44
C ILE A 254 18.26 -26.98 15.64
N ARG A 255 18.64 -28.27 15.55
CA ARG A 255 19.36 -28.98 16.63
C ARG A 255 20.75 -28.40 16.88
N GLN A 256 21.47 -28.01 15.82
CA GLN A 256 22.84 -27.52 15.91
C GLN A 256 22.93 -26.09 16.49
N PHE A 257 21.96 -25.23 16.16
CA PHE A 257 22.03 -23.80 16.49
C PHE A 257 20.90 -23.32 17.41
N GLY A 258 19.96 -24.18 17.80
CA GLY A 258 18.84 -23.80 18.68
C GLY A 258 17.95 -22.69 18.11
N CYS A 259 17.92 -22.52 16.79
CA CYS A 259 17.30 -21.37 16.14
C CYS A 259 15.88 -21.67 15.64
N PRO A 260 15.02 -20.64 15.48
CA PRO A 260 13.68 -20.81 14.91
C PRO A 260 13.73 -21.42 13.51
N ARG A 261 12.70 -22.19 13.13
CA ARG A 261 12.62 -22.89 11.82
C ARG A 261 12.89 -21.96 10.64
N PHE A 262 12.40 -20.72 10.69
CA PHE A 262 12.64 -19.74 9.62
C PHE A 262 14.15 -19.41 9.46
N THR A 263 14.85 -19.18 10.57
CA THR A 263 16.30 -18.95 10.59
C THR A 263 17.06 -20.17 10.09
N ALA A 264 16.64 -21.37 10.50
CA ALA A 264 17.22 -22.61 10.04
C ALA A 264 17.04 -22.81 8.53
N THR A 265 15.86 -22.51 7.99
CA THR A 265 15.60 -22.56 6.54
C THR A 265 16.53 -21.64 5.76
N LEU A 266 16.72 -20.40 6.22
CA LEU A 266 17.66 -19.47 5.57
C LEU A 266 19.10 -19.99 5.64
N ALA A 267 19.52 -20.53 6.78
CA ALA A 267 20.85 -21.11 6.92
C ALA A 267 21.06 -22.34 6.00
N VAL A 268 20.04 -23.19 5.82
CA VAL A 268 20.08 -24.32 4.88
C VAL A 268 20.22 -23.82 3.43
N HIS A 269 19.45 -22.81 3.03
CA HIS A 269 19.55 -22.23 1.68
C HIS A 269 20.90 -21.57 1.45
N GLY A 270 21.39 -20.80 2.42
CA GLY A 270 22.71 -20.19 2.33
C GLY A 270 23.86 -21.20 2.33
N LYS A 271 23.74 -22.29 3.09
CA LYS A 271 24.69 -23.41 3.05
C LYS A 271 24.68 -24.10 1.67
N ALA A 272 23.51 -24.28 1.07
CA ALA A 272 23.37 -24.83 -0.27
C ALA A 272 23.96 -23.90 -1.35
N VAL A 273 23.82 -22.58 -1.21
CA VAL A 273 24.50 -21.58 -2.07
C VAL A 273 26.02 -21.65 -1.89
N ILE A 274 26.52 -21.70 -0.66
CA ILE A 274 27.97 -21.80 -0.37
C ILE A 274 28.54 -23.11 -0.96
N ALA A 275 27.78 -24.20 -0.92
CA ALA A 275 28.16 -25.48 -1.49
C ALA A 275 28.00 -25.55 -3.02
N GLY A 276 27.44 -24.51 -3.66
CA GLY A 276 27.17 -24.49 -5.11
C GLY A 276 26.03 -25.38 -5.57
N GLU A 277 25.18 -25.87 -4.65
CA GLU A 277 24.02 -26.71 -4.97
C GLU A 277 22.90 -25.89 -5.63
N ILE A 278 22.77 -24.61 -5.26
CA ILE A 278 21.77 -23.68 -5.81
C ILE A 278 22.40 -22.30 -6.04
N THR A 279 21.86 -21.54 -7.00
CA THR A 279 22.32 -20.18 -7.30
C THR A 279 21.76 -19.16 -6.30
N ARG A 280 22.53 -18.09 -6.08
CA ARG A 280 22.15 -16.96 -5.22
C ARG A 280 21.19 -16.00 -5.91
#